data_AF-A0A2C5XUS3-F1
#
_entry.id   AF-A0A2C5XUS3-F1
#
_cell.length_a   1.000
_cell.length_b   1.000
_cell.length_c   1.000
_cell.angle_alpha   90.00
_cell.angle_beta   90.00
_cell.angle_gamma   90.00
#
_symmetry.space_group_name_H-M   'P 1'
#
loop_
_entity.id
_entity.type
_entity.pdbx_description
1 polymer ?
#
loop_
_entity_poly.entity_id
_entity_poly.type
_entity_poly.pdbx_seq_one_letter_code
_entity_poly.pdbx_strand_id
1 'polypeptide(L)'
;MALPTPLYLFRAFSALGFFTQWVTMILNGSFVSMLRTFLHGSFPSGTRVKTVWTGFPPLDWFLGLLVIFFGSVNHIDELPDQGPILMLLDLIFTLTVFNLMSLVEDRRNRKTGPLRGPAFWQFVWNWGGAASVLPVYTHLYLTKRGRTSPLVESKQAQAFPLSAIWIILISLPAIVPSLMGWSTLHVQNSIAVWFLAPLTLSLFQDACASILPSNLFPSPVTLAYYMIGATSAAVHMVVAYWAFTDAHVSWTRIYWPDDAAVRPGPTHLTEGSMLFMQWDHVLVYLIVGTMAVYMLAGDQPRGKQQPWVASMLLFVAMTVVAGPGASLAWLLCRREGEMAAAAALKQERQQVGLK
;
A
#
# COMPACT_ATOMS: atom_id res chain seq x y z
N MET A 1 -3.02 2.01 30.72
CA MET A 1 -2.83 0.65 30.18
C MET A 1 -1.49 0.65 29.45
N ALA A 2 -0.56 -0.25 29.79
CA ALA A 2 0.68 -0.37 29.04
C ALA A 2 0.39 -1.14 27.75
N LEU A 3 0.64 -0.52 26.59
CA LEU A 3 0.54 -1.23 25.31
C LEU A 3 1.67 -2.26 25.22
N PRO A 4 1.44 -3.42 24.57
CA PRO A 4 2.53 -4.33 24.21
C PRO A 4 3.63 -3.59 23.47
N THR A 5 4.86 -4.13 23.45
CA THR A 5 5.88 -3.51 22.60
C THR A 5 5.49 -3.70 21.13
N PRO A 6 5.57 -2.67 20.27
CA PRO A 6 5.27 -2.79 18.84
C PRO A 6 6.00 -3.96 18.18
N LEU A 7 7.22 -4.24 18.63
CA LEU A 7 8.07 -5.32 18.12
C LEU A 7 7.36 -6.68 18.06
N TYR A 8 6.68 -7.10 19.13
CA TYR A 8 6.06 -8.42 19.17
C TYR A 8 4.85 -8.53 18.23
N LEU A 9 3.98 -7.51 18.23
CA LEU A 9 2.78 -7.51 17.39
C LEU A 9 3.12 -7.50 15.90
N PHE A 10 3.99 -6.59 15.46
CA PHE A 10 4.32 -6.50 14.04
C PHE A 10 5.18 -7.67 13.55
N ARG A 11 6.00 -8.30 14.40
CA ARG A 11 6.65 -9.56 14.05
C ARG A 11 5.63 -10.69 13.89
N ALA A 12 4.65 -10.78 14.79
CA ALA A 12 3.57 -11.76 14.67
C ALA A 12 2.76 -11.55 13.38
N PHE A 13 2.43 -10.30 13.03
CA PHE A 13 1.76 -9.99 11.77
C PHE A 13 2.62 -10.33 10.55
N SER A 14 3.94 -10.08 10.57
CA SER A 14 4.83 -10.46 9.48
C SER A 14 4.88 -11.99 9.29
N ALA A 15 5.00 -12.74 10.40
CA ALA A 15 5.00 -14.20 10.37
C ALA A 15 3.64 -14.75 9.90
N LEU A 16 2.54 -14.18 10.40
CA LEU A 16 1.18 -14.54 10.00
C LEU A 16 0.97 -14.25 8.51
N GLY A 17 1.34 -13.06 8.05
CA GLY A 17 1.26 -12.67 6.64
C GLY A 17 2.06 -13.60 5.74
N PHE A 18 3.30 -13.91 6.11
CA PHE A 18 4.12 -14.84 5.34
C PHE A 18 3.48 -16.23 5.25
N PHE A 19 2.93 -16.71 6.36
CA PHE A 19 2.24 -17.99 6.40
C PHE A 19 0.97 -17.97 5.53
N THR A 20 0.07 -17.02 5.75
CA THR A 20 -1.24 -16.98 5.08
C THR A 20 -1.12 -16.67 3.59
N GLN A 21 -0.05 -15.99 3.17
CA GLN A 21 0.22 -15.68 1.77
C GLN A 21 1.00 -16.81 1.09
N TRP A 22 2.27 -16.96 1.42
CA TRP A 22 3.18 -17.82 0.67
C TRP A 22 3.01 -19.29 1.03
N VAL A 23 2.94 -19.61 2.33
CA VAL A 23 2.79 -21.01 2.76
C VAL A 23 1.46 -21.56 2.29
N THR A 24 0.35 -20.84 2.46
CA THR A 24 -0.96 -21.26 1.95
C THR A 24 -0.95 -21.42 0.43
N MET A 25 -0.37 -20.48 -0.33
CA MET A 25 -0.26 -20.58 -1.79
C MET A 25 0.58 -21.80 -2.25
N ILE A 26 1.58 -22.19 -1.47
CA ILE A 26 2.36 -23.42 -1.70
C ILE A 26 1.52 -24.65 -1.37
N LEU A 27 0.88 -24.69 -0.20
CA LEU A 27 0.10 -25.83 0.29
C LEU A 27 -1.12 -26.13 -0.59
N ASN A 28 -1.79 -25.11 -1.10
CA ASN A 28 -2.94 -25.26 -1.98
C ASN A 28 -2.55 -25.53 -3.46
N GLY A 29 -1.25 -25.48 -3.80
CA GLY A 29 -0.73 -25.78 -5.14
C GLY A 29 -0.83 -24.64 -6.16
N SER A 30 -1.39 -23.48 -5.80
CA SER A 30 -1.51 -22.35 -6.74
C SER A 30 -0.14 -21.73 -7.07
N PHE A 31 0.84 -21.79 -6.16
CA PHE A 31 2.23 -21.42 -6.46
C PHE A 31 2.86 -22.32 -7.53
N VAL A 32 2.60 -23.63 -7.46
CA VAL A 32 3.07 -24.59 -8.47
C VAL A 32 2.38 -24.32 -9.81
N SER A 33 1.10 -23.94 -9.80
CA SER A 33 0.36 -23.55 -11.01
C SER A 33 0.94 -22.29 -11.64
N MET A 34 1.30 -21.29 -10.85
CA MET A 34 2.01 -20.09 -11.31
C MET A 34 3.35 -20.45 -11.97
N LEU A 35 4.16 -21.31 -11.32
CA LEU A 35 5.44 -21.76 -11.87
C LEU A 35 5.26 -22.54 -13.17
N ARG A 36 4.24 -23.40 -13.27
CA ARG A 36 3.93 -24.12 -14.51
C ARG A 36 3.53 -23.17 -15.63
N THR A 37 2.67 -22.20 -15.36
CA THR A 37 2.28 -21.15 -16.33
C THR A 37 3.51 -20.40 -16.85
N PHE A 38 4.45 -20.08 -15.97
CA PHE A 38 5.70 -19.43 -16.34
C PHE A 38 6.57 -20.32 -17.26
N LEU A 39 6.79 -21.56 -16.85
CA LEU A 39 7.65 -22.50 -17.58
C LEU A 39 7.07 -22.91 -18.95
N HIS A 40 5.74 -23.03 -19.06
CA HIS A 40 5.08 -23.37 -20.32
C HIS A 40 4.87 -22.14 -21.22
N GLY A 41 4.93 -20.93 -20.67
CA GLY A 41 4.70 -19.69 -21.42
C GLY A 41 3.23 -19.47 -21.81
N SER A 42 2.28 -20.11 -21.11
CA SER A 42 0.84 -19.95 -21.35
C SER A 42 0.00 -20.23 -20.11
N PHE A 43 -1.06 -19.47 -19.92
CA PHE A 43 -2.10 -19.74 -18.94
C PHE A 43 -2.88 -21.02 -19.29
N PRO A 44 -3.62 -21.62 -18.33
CA PRO A 44 -4.50 -22.77 -18.59
C PRO A 44 -5.54 -22.52 -19.69
N SER A 45 -5.93 -21.26 -19.91
CA SER A 45 -6.81 -20.81 -20.99
C SER A 45 -6.18 -20.88 -22.39
N GLY A 46 -4.86 -21.12 -22.48
CA GLY A 46 -4.08 -21.03 -23.72
C GLY A 46 -3.53 -19.63 -24.00
N THR A 47 -3.90 -18.63 -23.19
CA THR A 47 -3.39 -17.26 -23.30
C THR A 47 -1.88 -17.22 -23.10
N ARG A 48 -1.16 -16.64 -24.05
CA ARG A 48 0.32 -16.61 -24.02
C ARG A 48 0.85 -15.68 -22.94
N VAL A 49 1.95 -16.10 -22.32
CA VAL A 49 2.70 -15.32 -21.34
C VAL A 49 3.97 -14.78 -22.00
N LYS A 50 4.16 -13.47 -21.93
CA LYS A 50 5.44 -12.84 -22.25
C LYS A 50 6.43 -13.16 -21.13
N THR A 51 7.67 -13.48 -21.47
CA THR A 51 8.70 -13.88 -20.49
C THR A 51 9.96 -13.02 -20.53
N VAL A 52 10.03 -12.07 -21.49
CA VAL A 52 11.22 -11.23 -21.70
C VAL A 52 10.78 -9.76 -21.75
N TRP A 53 11.29 -8.94 -20.84
CA TRP A 53 11.03 -7.49 -20.79
C TRP A 53 12.31 -6.67 -20.87
N THR A 54 13.30 -7.03 -20.06
CA THR A 54 14.56 -6.30 -19.92
C THR A 54 15.72 -6.97 -20.64
N GLY A 55 15.59 -8.27 -20.93
CA GLY A 55 16.68 -9.09 -21.45
C GLY A 55 17.68 -9.54 -20.38
N PHE A 56 17.47 -9.16 -19.11
CA PHE A 56 18.26 -9.66 -17.98
C PHE A 56 17.52 -10.83 -17.30
N PRO A 57 17.99 -12.07 -17.46
CA PRO A 57 17.20 -13.25 -17.10
C PRO A 57 16.72 -13.31 -15.63
N PRO A 58 17.53 -12.93 -14.62
CA PRO A 58 17.05 -12.96 -13.24
C PRO A 58 15.88 -11.99 -13.00
N LEU A 59 15.93 -10.79 -13.59
CA LEU A 59 14.85 -9.81 -13.42
C LEU A 59 13.60 -10.22 -14.19
N ASP A 60 13.77 -10.69 -15.43
CA ASP A 60 12.65 -11.16 -16.26
C ASP A 60 11.97 -12.40 -15.67
N TRP A 61 12.73 -13.27 -14.97
CA TRP A 61 12.16 -14.38 -14.20
C TRP A 61 11.21 -13.90 -13.10
N PHE A 62 11.66 -12.95 -12.27
CA PHE A 62 10.83 -12.40 -11.18
C PHE A 62 9.64 -11.61 -11.70
N LEU A 63 9.85 -10.75 -12.70
CA LEU A 63 8.77 -10.02 -13.36
C LEU A 63 7.76 -10.98 -13.98
N GLY A 64 8.20 -12.08 -14.59
CA GLY A 64 7.30 -13.05 -15.21
C GLY A 64 6.38 -13.73 -14.22
N LEU A 65 6.89 -14.19 -13.07
CA LEU A 65 6.05 -14.76 -12.02
C LEU A 65 5.01 -13.75 -11.51
N LEU A 66 5.42 -12.50 -11.30
CA LEU A 66 4.52 -11.44 -10.85
C LEU A 66 3.49 -11.06 -11.91
N VAL A 67 3.88 -10.96 -13.17
CA VAL A 67 2.95 -10.71 -14.28
C VAL A 67 1.92 -11.83 -14.40
N ILE A 68 2.29 -13.09 -14.14
CA ILE A 68 1.35 -14.20 -14.13
C ILE A 68 0.39 -14.10 -12.95
N PHE A 69 0.90 -13.85 -11.74
CA PHE A 69 0.08 -13.66 -10.54
C PHE A 69 -0.96 -12.56 -10.77
N PHE A 70 -0.50 -11.35 -11.10
CA PHE A 70 -1.39 -10.21 -11.31
C PHE A 70 -2.23 -10.37 -12.57
N GLY A 71 -1.72 -10.97 -13.64
CA GLY A 71 -2.49 -11.26 -14.85
C GLY A 71 -3.69 -12.16 -14.59
N SER A 72 -3.54 -13.16 -13.70
CA SER A 72 -4.62 -14.10 -13.34
C SER A 72 -5.83 -13.46 -12.67
N VAL A 73 -5.66 -12.28 -12.07
CA VAL A 73 -6.72 -11.52 -11.36
C VAL A 73 -7.12 -10.25 -12.09
N ASN A 74 -6.56 -10.02 -13.28
CA ASN A 74 -6.65 -8.76 -13.99
C ASN A 74 -7.16 -8.92 -15.44
N HIS A 75 -7.03 -10.11 -16.03
CA HIS A 75 -7.66 -10.40 -17.34
C HIS A 75 -9.16 -10.64 -17.18
N ILE A 76 -9.94 -9.54 -17.26
CA ILE A 76 -11.39 -9.52 -16.97
C ILE A 76 -12.16 -10.61 -17.73
N ASP A 77 -11.85 -10.84 -19.00
CA ASP A 77 -12.55 -11.82 -19.85
C ASP A 77 -12.35 -13.28 -19.40
N GLU A 78 -11.33 -13.54 -18.58
CA GLU A 78 -10.99 -14.87 -18.06
C GLU A 78 -11.35 -15.04 -16.58
N LEU A 79 -11.90 -14.00 -15.93
CA LEU A 79 -12.29 -14.07 -14.52
C LEU A 79 -13.62 -14.81 -14.33
N PRO A 80 -13.76 -15.59 -13.24
CA PRO A 80 -15.04 -16.21 -12.90
C PRO A 80 -16.12 -15.19 -12.51
N ASP A 81 -15.69 -14.08 -11.90
CA ASP A 81 -16.51 -12.97 -11.43
C ASP A 81 -15.63 -11.71 -11.32
N GLN A 82 -16.20 -10.53 -11.00
CA GLN A 82 -15.42 -9.28 -10.89
C GLN A 82 -14.63 -9.14 -9.57
N GLY A 83 -14.83 -10.04 -8.60
CA GLY A 83 -14.20 -9.98 -7.27
C GLY A 83 -12.67 -9.85 -7.31
N PRO A 84 -11.94 -10.66 -8.10
CA PRO A 84 -10.48 -10.56 -8.20
C PRO A 84 -9.95 -9.18 -8.63
N ILE A 85 -10.54 -8.58 -9.67
CA ILE A 85 -10.11 -7.25 -10.15
C ILE A 85 -10.51 -6.15 -9.17
N LEU A 86 -11.67 -6.27 -8.51
CA LEU A 86 -12.12 -5.31 -7.51
C LEU A 86 -11.24 -5.32 -6.25
N MET A 87 -10.84 -6.51 -5.76
CA MET A 87 -9.87 -6.65 -4.66
C MET A 87 -8.51 -6.07 -5.06
N LEU A 88 -8.00 -6.41 -6.26
CA LEU A 88 -6.74 -5.87 -6.75
C LEU A 88 -6.74 -4.34 -6.78
N LEU A 89 -7.83 -3.77 -7.32
CA LEU A 89 -8.02 -2.33 -7.40
C LEU A 89 -7.97 -1.66 -6.01
N ASP A 90 -8.72 -2.17 -5.03
CA ASP A 90 -8.73 -1.58 -3.69
C ASP A 90 -7.38 -1.75 -2.97
N LEU A 91 -6.74 -2.92 -3.12
CA LEU A 91 -5.43 -3.19 -2.53
C LEU A 91 -4.35 -2.26 -3.09
N ILE A 92 -4.27 -2.09 -4.42
CA ILE A 92 -3.29 -1.18 -5.05
C ILE A 92 -3.44 0.24 -4.51
N PHE A 93 -4.68 0.76 -4.50
CA PHE A 93 -4.92 2.14 -4.06
C PHE A 93 -4.75 2.32 -2.56
N THR A 94 -4.99 1.28 -1.76
CA THR A 94 -4.61 1.27 -0.35
C THR A 94 -3.08 1.37 -0.18
N LEU A 95 -2.31 0.63 -0.98
CA LEU A 95 -0.84 0.65 -0.92
C LEU A 95 -0.24 1.98 -1.36
N THR A 96 -0.93 2.77 -2.20
CA THR A 96 -0.45 4.12 -2.57
C THR A 96 -0.19 5.00 -1.35
N VAL A 97 -0.99 4.85 -0.28
CA VAL A 97 -0.81 5.58 0.98
C VAL A 97 0.49 5.20 1.67
N PHE A 98 0.83 3.90 1.70
CA PHE A 98 2.12 3.42 2.22
C PHE A 98 3.28 3.87 1.33
N ASN A 99 3.09 3.95 0.02
CA ASN A 99 4.09 4.47 -0.92
C ASN A 99 4.41 5.93 -0.59
N LEU A 100 3.40 6.78 -0.38
CA LEU A 100 3.63 8.18 0.02
C LEU A 100 4.26 8.26 1.40
N MET A 101 3.80 7.47 2.37
CA MET A 101 4.38 7.40 3.71
C MET A 101 5.87 7.06 3.66
N SER A 102 6.27 6.09 2.83
CA SER A 102 7.68 5.73 2.65
C SER A 102 8.52 6.85 2.06
N LEU A 103 7.96 7.59 1.11
CA LEU A 103 8.63 8.75 0.53
C LEU A 103 8.78 9.87 1.57
N VAL A 104 7.73 10.17 2.33
CA VAL A 104 7.75 11.22 3.38
C VAL A 104 8.79 10.90 4.44
N GLU A 105 8.84 9.66 4.94
CA GLU A 105 9.78 9.26 5.98
C GLU A 105 11.24 9.20 5.47
N ASP A 106 11.46 8.83 4.20
CA ASP A 106 12.78 8.96 3.56
C ASP A 106 13.25 10.43 3.54
N ARG A 107 12.36 11.38 3.22
CA ARG A 107 12.73 12.81 3.19
C ARG A 107 12.88 13.44 4.58
N ARG A 108 12.26 12.89 5.62
CA ARG A 108 12.49 13.31 7.02
C ARG A 108 13.88 12.92 7.52
N ASN A 109 14.45 11.82 7.03
CA ASN A 109 15.76 11.35 7.48
C ASN A 109 16.60 10.80 6.32
N ARG A 110 16.91 11.66 5.33
CA ARG A 110 17.72 11.29 4.14
C ARG A 110 19.12 10.81 4.46
N LYS A 111 19.63 10.98 5.69
CA LYS A 111 21.03 10.65 6.01
C LYS A 111 21.20 9.22 6.51
N THR A 112 20.29 8.72 7.36
CA THR A 112 20.48 7.42 8.02
C THR A 112 19.15 6.71 8.28
N GLY A 113 19.19 5.38 8.36
CA GLY A 113 18.09 4.60 8.92
C GLY A 113 17.40 3.68 7.92
N PRO A 114 16.64 2.70 8.45
CA PRO A 114 16.09 1.61 7.66
C PRO A 114 14.84 2.01 6.86
N LEU A 115 14.25 3.18 7.11
CA LEU A 115 13.09 3.70 6.36
C LEU A 115 13.47 4.38 5.04
N ARG A 116 14.77 4.45 4.74
CA ARG A 116 15.27 5.03 3.49
C ARG A 116 14.97 4.14 2.30
N GLY A 117 14.93 4.75 1.12
CA GLY A 117 14.77 4.03 -0.13
C GLY A 117 13.33 3.58 -0.34
N PRO A 118 12.40 4.51 -0.62
CA PRO A 118 10.99 4.18 -0.82
C PRO A 118 10.80 3.16 -1.95
N ALA A 119 11.64 3.22 -3.00
CA ALA A 119 11.63 2.22 -4.07
C ALA A 119 11.91 0.81 -3.54
N PHE A 120 12.95 0.63 -2.71
CA PHE A 120 13.29 -0.67 -2.13
C PHE A 120 12.10 -1.25 -1.36
N TRP A 121 11.52 -0.45 -0.46
CA TRP A 121 10.37 -0.87 0.33
C TRP A 121 9.17 -1.24 -0.54
N GLN A 122 8.87 -0.42 -1.55
CA GLN A 122 7.83 -0.68 -2.55
C GLN A 122 8.05 -1.98 -3.32
N PHE A 123 9.28 -2.24 -3.76
CA PHE A 123 9.63 -3.51 -4.40
C PHE A 123 9.41 -4.68 -3.45
N VAL A 124 9.89 -4.57 -2.21
CA VAL A 124 9.86 -5.70 -1.28
C VAL A 124 8.43 -6.07 -0.90
N TRP A 125 7.51 -5.13 -0.67
CA TRP A 125 6.11 -5.50 -0.39
C TRP A 125 5.28 -5.80 -1.63
N ASN A 126 5.55 -5.20 -2.79
CA ASN A 126 4.87 -5.58 -4.03
C ASN A 126 5.30 -6.99 -4.49
N TRP A 127 6.53 -7.40 -4.18
CA TRP A 127 7.05 -8.71 -4.54
C TRP A 127 6.80 -9.76 -3.46
N GLY A 128 7.09 -9.44 -2.20
CA GLY A 128 7.01 -10.33 -1.05
C GLY A 128 5.65 -10.39 -0.37
N GLY A 129 4.66 -9.65 -0.86
CA GLY A 129 3.34 -9.52 -0.24
C GLY A 129 3.32 -8.44 0.84
N ALA A 130 2.28 -7.60 0.79
CA ALA A 130 2.11 -6.49 1.72
C ALA A 130 1.89 -6.97 3.17
N ALA A 131 1.11 -8.04 3.36
CA ALA A 131 0.86 -8.70 4.64
C ALA A 131 2.16 -9.12 5.33
N SER A 132 3.12 -9.63 4.56
CA SER A 132 4.40 -10.11 5.07
C SER A 132 5.36 -8.98 5.42
N VAL A 133 5.42 -7.94 4.58
CA VAL A 133 6.49 -6.93 4.60
C VAL A 133 6.08 -5.63 5.31
N LEU A 134 4.84 -5.15 5.12
CA LEU A 134 4.38 -3.91 5.75
C LEU A 134 4.46 -3.94 7.28
N PRO A 135 4.24 -5.06 8.00
CA PRO A 135 4.47 -5.07 9.44
C PRO A 135 5.90 -4.73 9.83
N VAL A 136 6.89 -5.18 9.06
CA VAL A 136 8.30 -4.85 9.30
C VAL A 136 8.53 -3.35 9.11
N TYR A 137 8.03 -2.79 8.00
CA TYR A 137 8.15 -1.36 7.74
C TYR A 137 7.47 -0.50 8.82
N THR A 138 6.24 -0.84 9.18
CA THR A 138 5.43 -0.10 10.18
C THR A 138 6.00 -0.22 11.59
N HIS A 139 6.58 -1.38 11.95
CA HIS A 139 7.38 -1.52 13.17
C HIS A 139 8.55 -0.54 13.22
N LEU A 140 9.35 -0.49 12.14
CA LEU A 140 10.49 0.41 12.04
C LEU A 140 10.03 1.87 12.11
N TYR A 141 8.92 2.20 11.45
CA TYR A 141 8.31 3.53 11.52
C TYR A 141 7.95 3.90 12.96
N LEU A 142 7.14 3.09 13.64
CA LEU A 142 6.68 3.39 15.01
C LEU A 142 7.84 3.49 16.02
N THR A 143 8.88 2.69 15.85
CA THR A 143 10.05 2.72 16.76
C THR A 143 11.01 3.87 16.49
N LYS A 144 11.07 4.38 15.25
CA LYS A 144 12.03 5.42 14.86
C LYS A 144 11.40 6.81 14.73
N ARG A 145 10.07 6.93 14.58
CA ARG A 145 9.38 8.22 14.37
C ARG A 145 9.64 9.28 15.44
N GLY A 146 9.93 8.88 16.68
CA GLY A 146 10.23 9.81 17.77
C GLY A 146 11.69 10.32 17.76
N ARG A 147 12.56 9.72 16.94
CA ARG A 147 13.99 10.06 16.83
C ARG A 147 14.35 10.74 15.51
N THR A 148 13.46 10.75 14.53
CA THR A 148 13.65 11.40 13.24
C THR A 148 13.31 12.89 13.31
N SER A 149 13.81 13.68 12.35
CA SER A 149 13.40 15.09 12.25
C SER A 149 11.88 15.18 12.16
N PRO A 150 11.24 16.04 12.97
CA PRO A 150 9.79 16.19 12.95
C PRO A 150 9.30 16.86 11.66
N LEU A 151 10.18 17.53 10.90
CA LEU A 151 9.83 18.26 9.69
C LEU A 151 10.71 17.83 8.52
N VAL A 152 10.09 17.77 7.34
CA VAL A 152 10.78 17.65 6.05
C VAL A 152 11.30 19.03 5.64
N GLU A 153 12.44 19.07 4.94
CA GLU A 153 12.96 20.28 4.33
C GLU A 153 11.90 20.97 3.46
N SER A 154 11.76 22.28 3.57
CA SER A 154 10.68 23.05 2.94
C SER A 154 10.52 22.77 1.44
N LYS A 155 11.59 22.84 0.63
CA LYS A 155 11.50 22.55 -0.82
C LYS A 155 11.04 21.13 -1.14
N GLN A 156 11.55 20.16 -0.38
CA GLN A 156 11.12 18.76 -0.51
C GLN A 156 9.67 18.59 -0.09
N ALA A 157 9.24 19.30 0.96
CA ALA A 157 7.85 19.28 1.40
C ALA A 157 6.91 19.74 0.27
N GLN A 158 7.24 20.83 -0.42
CA GLN A 158 6.43 21.41 -1.50
C GLN A 158 6.22 20.46 -2.70
N ALA A 159 7.10 19.49 -2.91
CA ALA A 159 6.96 18.51 -3.99
C ALA A 159 5.96 17.37 -3.70
N PHE A 160 5.59 17.13 -2.44
CA PHE A 160 4.72 15.99 -2.10
C PHE A 160 3.35 15.98 -2.77
N PRO A 161 2.62 17.12 -2.94
CA PRO A 161 1.35 17.11 -3.68
C PRO A 161 1.50 16.58 -5.11
N LEU A 162 2.58 16.97 -5.82
CA LEU A 162 2.87 16.43 -7.15
C LEU A 162 3.27 14.96 -7.09
N SER A 163 4.07 14.56 -6.10
CA SER A 163 4.43 13.15 -5.90
C SER A 163 3.23 12.27 -5.55
N ALA A 164 2.22 12.78 -4.85
CA ALA A 164 0.96 12.06 -4.62
C ALA A 164 0.22 11.80 -5.94
N ILE A 165 0.13 12.82 -6.82
CA ILE A 165 -0.40 12.64 -8.18
C ILE A 165 0.42 11.60 -8.93
N TRP A 166 1.75 11.68 -8.87
CA TRP A 166 2.63 10.73 -9.54
C TRP A 166 2.42 9.30 -9.05
N ILE A 167 2.30 9.07 -7.73
CA ILE A 167 2.01 7.75 -7.15
C ILE A 167 0.69 7.18 -7.68
N ILE A 168 -0.34 8.02 -7.80
CA ILE A 168 -1.63 7.63 -8.39
C ILE A 168 -1.43 7.23 -9.85
N LEU A 169 -0.78 8.09 -10.64
CA LEU A 169 -0.55 7.88 -12.08
C LEU A 169 0.26 6.61 -12.36
N ILE A 170 1.32 6.35 -11.59
CA ILE A 170 2.13 5.15 -11.78
C ILE A 170 1.43 3.86 -11.34
N SER A 171 0.32 3.95 -10.61
CA SER A 171 -0.51 2.80 -10.23
C SER A 171 -1.52 2.43 -11.31
N LEU A 172 -1.88 3.36 -12.20
CA LEU A 172 -2.84 3.15 -13.28
C LEU A 172 -2.46 2.05 -14.29
N PRO A 173 -1.18 1.85 -14.69
CA PRO A 173 -0.78 0.77 -15.59
C PRO A 173 -1.17 -0.62 -15.09
N ALA A 174 -1.30 -0.82 -13.77
CA ALA A 174 -1.73 -2.09 -13.22
C ALA A 174 -3.22 -2.39 -13.43
N ILE A 175 -4.06 -1.42 -13.80
CA ILE A 175 -5.51 -1.60 -13.82
C ILE A 175 -6.16 -1.12 -15.13
N VAL A 176 -5.79 0.09 -15.59
CA VAL A 176 -6.47 0.75 -16.71
C VAL A 176 -6.51 -0.09 -17.99
N PRO A 177 -5.41 -0.73 -18.44
CA PRO A 177 -5.43 -1.57 -19.63
C PRO A 177 -6.52 -2.64 -19.60
N SER A 178 -6.70 -3.30 -18.46
CA SER A 178 -7.70 -4.36 -18.29
C SER A 178 -9.12 -3.81 -18.32
N LEU A 179 -9.36 -2.71 -17.60
CA LEU A 179 -10.67 -2.03 -17.62
C LEU A 179 -11.05 -1.51 -19.01
N MET A 180 -10.07 -1.22 -19.85
CA MET A 180 -10.24 -0.79 -21.24
C MET A 180 -10.32 -1.95 -22.24
N GLY A 181 -10.30 -3.21 -21.77
CA GLY A 181 -10.36 -4.39 -22.64
C GLY A 181 -9.15 -4.52 -23.57
N TRP A 182 -7.97 -4.06 -23.14
CA TRP A 182 -6.76 -4.19 -23.95
C TRP A 182 -6.33 -5.65 -24.06
N SER A 183 -5.58 -5.96 -25.12
CA SER A 183 -5.09 -7.34 -25.30
C SER A 183 -4.18 -7.77 -24.16
N THR A 184 -4.20 -9.06 -23.85
CA THR A 184 -3.43 -9.67 -22.76
C THR A 184 -1.96 -9.26 -22.75
N LEU A 185 -1.33 -9.18 -23.92
CA LEU A 185 0.08 -8.77 -24.02
C LEU A 185 0.31 -7.33 -23.54
N HIS A 186 -0.63 -6.43 -23.81
CA HIS A 186 -0.57 -5.05 -23.32
C HIS A 186 -0.82 -4.97 -21.81
N VAL A 187 -1.74 -5.77 -21.28
CA VAL A 187 -1.95 -5.88 -19.82
C VAL A 187 -0.67 -6.35 -19.14
N GLN A 188 -0.05 -7.41 -19.64
CA GLN A 188 1.22 -7.94 -19.11
C GLN A 188 2.37 -6.91 -19.16
N ASN A 189 2.49 -6.15 -20.26
CA ASN A 189 3.47 -5.06 -20.35
C ASN A 189 3.21 -3.98 -19.29
N SER A 190 1.95 -3.64 -19.06
CA SER A 190 1.58 -2.57 -18.15
C SER A 190 1.75 -2.96 -16.68
N ILE A 191 1.50 -4.23 -16.34
CA ILE A 191 1.85 -4.79 -15.03
C ILE A 191 3.36 -4.71 -14.80
N ALA A 192 4.18 -5.10 -15.78
CA ALA A 192 5.64 -5.00 -15.66
C ALA A 192 6.12 -3.54 -15.48
N VAL A 193 5.50 -2.58 -16.19
CA VAL A 193 5.76 -1.15 -16.02
C VAL A 193 5.41 -0.70 -14.60
N TRP A 194 4.25 -1.11 -14.07
CA TRP A 194 3.85 -0.80 -12.69
C TRP A 194 4.86 -1.30 -11.67
N PHE A 195 5.38 -2.51 -11.82
CA PHE A 195 6.41 -3.05 -10.93
C PHE A 195 7.70 -2.25 -10.92
N LEU A 196 8.12 -1.71 -12.06
CA LEU A 196 9.35 -0.92 -12.18
C LEU A 196 9.13 0.56 -11.80
N ALA A 197 7.88 1.03 -11.80
CA ALA A 197 7.55 2.43 -11.57
C ALA A 197 8.02 3.02 -10.22
N PRO A 198 8.12 2.27 -9.10
CA PRO A 198 8.70 2.77 -7.85
C PRO A 198 10.11 3.38 -7.99
N LEU A 199 10.90 2.95 -8.98
CA LEU A 199 12.23 3.55 -9.26
C LEU A 199 12.15 5.02 -9.64
N THR A 200 11.04 5.45 -10.23
CA THR A 200 10.84 6.83 -10.69
C THR A 200 10.47 7.77 -9.56
N LEU A 201 9.94 7.26 -8.44
CA LEU A 201 9.29 8.09 -7.41
C LEU A 201 10.26 9.08 -6.75
N SER A 202 11.44 8.62 -6.37
CA SER A 202 12.44 9.50 -5.73
C SER A 202 13.02 10.51 -6.71
N LEU A 203 13.21 10.12 -7.98
CA LEU A 203 13.70 10.99 -9.03
C LEU A 203 12.70 12.11 -9.32
N PHE A 204 11.41 11.74 -9.43
CA PHE A 204 10.32 12.68 -9.63
C PHE A 204 10.21 13.68 -8.47
N GLN A 205 10.22 13.19 -7.23
CA GLN A 205 10.21 14.02 -6.03
C GLN A 205 11.37 15.02 -5.99
N ASP A 206 12.60 14.58 -6.29
CA ASP A 206 13.77 15.46 -6.32
C ASP A 206 13.72 16.48 -7.47
N ALA A 207 13.23 16.07 -8.64
CA ALA A 207 13.04 16.97 -9.77
C ALA A 207 12.02 18.07 -9.43
N CYS A 208 10.86 17.73 -8.90
CA CYS A 208 9.85 18.69 -8.44
C CYS A 208 10.40 19.63 -7.35
N ALA A 209 11.13 19.10 -6.36
CA ALA A 209 11.70 19.91 -5.29
C ALA A 209 12.76 20.92 -5.78
N SER A 210 13.42 20.63 -6.91
CA SER A 210 14.42 21.54 -7.50
C SER A 210 13.79 22.77 -8.18
N ILE A 211 12.57 22.64 -8.71
CA ILE A 211 11.90 23.69 -9.49
C ILE A 211 10.84 24.46 -8.71
N LEU A 212 10.24 23.86 -7.68
CA LEU A 212 9.14 24.48 -6.93
C LEU A 212 9.64 25.54 -5.93
N PRO A 213 8.88 26.63 -5.73
CA PRO A 213 9.17 27.60 -4.69
C PRO A 213 8.88 27.00 -3.30
N SER A 214 9.60 27.44 -2.27
CA SER A 214 9.53 26.90 -0.90
C SER A 214 8.23 27.19 -0.14
N ASN A 215 7.37 28.04 -0.67
CA ASN A 215 6.16 28.55 -0.01
C ASN A 215 4.90 28.42 -0.88
N LEU A 216 4.89 27.50 -1.86
CA LEU A 216 3.75 27.31 -2.75
C LEU A 216 2.47 26.88 -2.02
N PHE A 217 2.58 25.84 -1.21
CA PHE A 217 1.47 25.28 -0.44
C PHE A 217 1.70 25.54 1.06
N PRO A 218 0.66 25.94 1.82
CA PRO A 218 0.78 26.16 3.27
C PRO A 218 1.08 24.89 4.08
N SER A 219 0.57 23.73 3.64
CA SER A 219 0.72 22.45 4.34
C SER A 219 0.86 21.30 3.34
N PRO A 220 1.97 21.25 2.59
CA PRO A 220 2.09 20.40 1.41
C PRO A 220 2.06 18.90 1.74
N VAL A 221 2.65 18.47 2.86
CA VAL A 221 2.63 17.05 3.27
C VAL A 221 1.20 16.62 3.62
N THR A 222 0.47 17.44 4.38
CA THR A 222 -0.94 17.20 4.72
C THR A 222 -1.81 17.17 3.46
N LEU A 223 -1.59 18.10 2.52
CA LEU A 223 -2.30 18.12 1.24
C LEU A 223 -2.05 16.83 0.44
N ALA A 224 -0.82 16.37 0.37
CA ALA A 224 -0.46 15.13 -0.33
C ALA A 224 -1.16 13.90 0.27
N TYR A 225 -1.16 13.78 1.61
CA TYR A 225 -1.91 12.71 2.29
C TYR A 225 -3.42 12.83 2.08
N TYR A 226 -3.97 14.04 2.05
CA TYR A 226 -5.39 14.23 1.75
C TYR A 226 -5.74 13.78 0.33
N MET A 227 -4.93 14.15 -0.68
CA MET A 227 -5.13 13.75 -2.06
C MET A 227 -5.13 12.23 -2.22
N ILE A 228 -4.09 11.56 -1.71
CA ILE A 228 -3.95 10.10 -1.84
C ILE A 228 -5.00 9.36 -1.01
N GLY A 229 -5.36 9.88 0.16
CA GLY A 229 -6.42 9.35 1.01
C GLY A 229 -7.79 9.49 0.36
N ALA A 230 -8.09 10.63 -0.26
CA ALA A 230 -9.33 10.84 -1.01
C ALA A 230 -9.43 9.91 -2.22
N THR A 231 -8.33 9.69 -2.96
CA THR A 231 -8.31 8.73 -4.07
C THR A 231 -8.52 7.30 -3.57
N SER A 232 -7.83 6.87 -2.50
CA SER A 232 -8.05 5.56 -1.88
C SER A 232 -9.50 5.39 -1.41
N ALA A 233 -10.09 6.42 -0.77
CA ALA A 233 -11.48 6.39 -0.34
C ALA A 233 -12.45 6.25 -1.52
N ALA A 234 -12.24 7.01 -2.59
CA ALA A 234 -13.07 6.96 -3.78
C ALA A 234 -13.06 5.56 -4.40
N VAL A 235 -11.88 4.95 -4.51
CA VAL A 235 -11.72 3.58 -5.02
C VAL A 235 -12.42 2.58 -4.11
N HIS A 236 -12.19 2.64 -2.79
CA HIS A 236 -12.84 1.75 -1.84
C HIS A 236 -14.38 1.85 -1.90
N MET A 237 -14.93 3.06 -2.00
CA MET A 237 -16.36 3.29 -2.16
C MET A 237 -16.91 2.76 -3.49
N VAL A 238 -16.14 2.83 -4.58
CA VAL A 238 -16.53 2.21 -5.86
C VAL A 238 -16.56 0.69 -5.75
N VAL A 239 -15.54 0.08 -5.12
CA VAL A 239 -15.51 -1.37 -4.89
C VAL A 239 -16.66 -1.81 -3.99
N ALA A 240 -16.91 -1.06 -2.92
CA ALA A 240 -18.05 -1.23 -2.04
C ALA A 240 -19.39 -1.19 -2.80
N TYR A 241 -19.56 -0.19 -3.67
CA TYR A 241 -20.75 -0.07 -4.51
C TYR A 241 -20.97 -1.32 -5.37
N TRP A 242 -19.93 -1.78 -6.08
CA TRP A 242 -20.00 -2.99 -6.91
C TRP A 242 -20.31 -4.25 -6.09
N ALA A 243 -19.75 -4.36 -4.89
CA ALA A 243 -20.05 -5.46 -3.96
C ALA A 243 -21.53 -5.50 -3.49
N PHE A 244 -22.26 -4.38 -3.62
CA PHE A 244 -23.68 -4.30 -3.31
C PHE A 244 -24.58 -4.42 -4.54
N THR A 245 -24.13 -3.99 -5.71
CA THR A 245 -24.96 -3.91 -6.92
C THR A 245 -24.80 -5.08 -7.87
N ASP A 246 -23.65 -5.74 -7.90
CA ASP A 246 -23.44 -6.94 -8.72
C ASP A 246 -24.02 -8.16 -8.01
N ALA A 247 -24.87 -8.94 -8.69
CA ALA A 247 -25.45 -10.15 -8.13
C ALA A 247 -24.44 -11.31 -7.98
N HIS A 248 -23.31 -11.25 -8.67
CA HIS A 248 -22.29 -12.29 -8.71
C HIS A 248 -21.10 -12.02 -7.77
N VAL A 249 -21.03 -10.82 -7.17
CA VAL A 249 -19.96 -10.42 -6.27
C VAL A 249 -20.55 -9.96 -4.94
N SER A 250 -19.83 -10.20 -3.85
CA SER A 250 -20.24 -9.79 -2.51
C SER A 250 -19.03 -9.28 -1.72
N TRP A 251 -19.31 -8.57 -0.62
CA TRP A 251 -18.26 -8.12 0.31
C TRP A 251 -17.38 -9.26 0.82
N THR A 252 -17.97 -10.40 1.14
CA THR A 252 -17.20 -11.56 1.61
C THR A 252 -16.36 -12.15 0.49
N ARG A 253 -16.90 -12.24 -0.74
CA ARG A 253 -16.13 -12.67 -1.91
C ARG A 253 -14.93 -11.77 -2.16
N ILE A 254 -15.07 -10.45 -2.00
CA ILE A 254 -13.95 -9.53 -2.21
C ILE A 254 -12.96 -9.64 -1.06
N TYR A 255 -13.39 -9.46 0.19
CA TYR A 255 -12.47 -9.15 1.31
C TYR A 255 -12.20 -10.28 2.30
N TRP A 256 -13.01 -11.34 2.32
CA TRP A 256 -12.85 -12.42 3.29
C TRP A 256 -12.12 -13.62 2.67
N PRO A 257 -11.01 -14.07 3.27
CA PRO A 257 -10.29 -15.25 2.80
C PRO A 257 -11.19 -16.49 2.73
N ASP A 258 -11.23 -17.13 1.55
CA ASP A 258 -11.96 -18.39 1.33
C ASP A 258 -11.02 -19.46 0.75
N ASP A 259 -10.41 -20.26 1.63
CA ASP A 259 -9.56 -21.39 1.24
C ASP A 259 -10.32 -22.43 0.39
N ALA A 260 -11.64 -22.56 0.59
CA ALA A 260 -12.44 -23.56 -0.11
C ALA A 260 -12.73 -23.20 -1.58
N ALA A 261 -12.51 -21.93 -1.96
CA ALA A 261 -12.60 -21.47 -3.35
C ALA A 261 -11.42 -21.98 -4.21
N VAL A 262 -10.25 -22.23 -3.59
CA VAL A 262 -9.05 -22.69 -4.31
C VAL A 262 -9.15 -24.19 -4.61
N ARG A 263 -9.79 -24.52 -5.73
CA ARG A 263 -9.99 -25.90 -6.20
C ARG A 263 -9.22 -26.17 -7.49
N PRO A 264 -8.80 -27.41 -7.76
CA PRO A 264 -8.23 -27.77 -9.05
C PRO A 264 -9.22 -27.45 -10.19
N GLY A 265 -8.75 -26.75 -11.22
CA GLY A 265 -9.59 -26.34 -12.35
C GLY A 265 -9.02 -25.15 -13.12
N PRO A 266 -9.74 -24.64 -14.13
CA PRO A 266 -9.30 -23.52 -14.95
C PRO A 266 -9.03 -22.24 -14.15
N THR A 267 -9.78 -22.00 -13.08
CA THR A 267 -9.68 -20.80 -12.21
C THR A 267 -8.72 -20.97 -11.05
N HIS A 268 -8.03 -22.11 -10.93
CA HIS A 268 -7.21 -22.45 -9.75
C HIS A 268 -6.15 -21.38 -9.44
N LEU A 269 -5.49 -20.85 -10.47
CA LEU A 269 -4.50 -19.78 -10.30
C LEU A 269 -5.17 -18.46 -9.89
N THR A 270 -6.29 -18.09 -10.50
CA THR A 270 -7.05 -16.88 -10.16
C THR A 270 -7.54 -16.91 -8.72
N GLU A 271 -8.13 -18.03 -8.27
CA GLU A 271 -8.59 -18.18 -6.89
C GLU A 271 -7.44 -18.20 -5.89
N GLY A 272 -6.32 -18.86 -6.23
CA GLY A 272 -5.12 -18.83 -5.40
C GLY A 272 -4.53 -17.44 -5.23
N SER A 273 -4.44 -16.67 -6.32
CA SER A 273 -4.01 -15.27 -6.30
C SER A 273 -4.99 -14.37 -5.56
N MET A 274 -6.30 -14.61 -5.71
CA MET A 274 -7.34 -13.89 -4.98
C MET A 274 -7.23 -14.12 -3.47
N LEU A 275 -7.08 -15.38 -3.04
CA LEU A 275 -6.88 -15.73 -1.62
C LEU A 275 -5.65 -15.05 -1.04
N PHE A 276 -4.55 -15.00 -1.81
CA PHE A 276 -3.33 -14.28 -1.41
C PHE A 276 -3.62 -12.79 -1.18
N MET A 277 -4.34 -12.13 -2.09
CA MET A 277 -4.71 -10.71 -1.97
C MET A 277 -5.72 -10.44 -0.85
N GLN A 278 -6.65 -11.36 -0.59
CA GLN A 278 -7.58 -11.28 0.54
C GLN A 278 -6.84 -11.28 1.87
N TRP A 279 -5.87 -12.19 2.03
CA TRP A 279 -5.00 -12.20 3.21
C TRP A 279 -4.13 -10.95 3.31
N ASP A 280 -3.61 -10.43 2.19
CA ASP A 280 -2.95 -9.13 2.13
C ASP A 280 -3.83 -8.05 2.77
N HIS A 281 -5.07 -7.95 2.31
CA HIS A 281 -5.97 -6.89 2.69
C HIS A 281 -6.42 -6.99 4.16
N VAL A 282 -6.73 -8.20 4.66
CA VAL A 282 -7.05 -8.43 6.09
C VAL A 282 -5.90 -8.00 6.99
N LEU A 283 -4.67 -8.37 6.65
CA LEU A 283 -3.50 -8.00 7.45
C LEU A 283 -3.22 -6.50 7.36
N VAL A 284 -3.46 -5.85 6.22
CA VAL A 284 -3.40 -4.39 6.10
C VAL A 284 -4.36 -3.70 7.07
N TYR A 285 -5.61 -4.17 7.20
CA TYR A 285 -6.53 -3.66 8.21
C TYR A 285 -5.98 -3.80 9.64
N LEU A 286 -5.41 -4.95 9.97
CA LEU A 286 -4.82 -5.19 11.30
C LEU A 286 -3.61 -4.28 11.57
N ILE A 287 -2.74 -4.09 10.57
CA ILE A 287 -1.59 -3.19 10.63
C ILE A 287 -2.06 -1.75 10.86
N VAL A 288 -2.99 -1.27 10.04
CA VAL A 288 -3.53 0.10 10.09
C VAL A 288 -4.23 0.37 11.42
N GLY A 289 -5.09 -0.55 11.88
CA GLY A 289 -5.75 -0.45 13.18
C GLY A 289 -4.74 -0.43 14.34
N THR A 290 -3.72 -1.29 14.28
CA THR A 290 -2.66 -1.33 15.30
C THR A 290 -1.82 -0.05 15.29
N MET A 291 -1.49 0.50 14.12
CA MET A 291 -0.83 1.80 14.01
C MET A 291 -1.66 2.92 14.65
N ALA A 292 -2.98 2.93 14.43
CA ALA A 292 -3.89 3.86 15.07
C ALA A 292 -3.85 3.73 16.60
N VAL A 293 -3.73 2.52 17.16
CA VAL A 293 -3.60 2.29 18.62
C VAL A 293 -2.35 3.01 19.13
N TYR A 294 -1.21 2.77 18.50
CA TYR A 294 0.05 3.39 18.93
C TYR A 294 0.09 4.90 18.68
N MET A 295 -0.61 5.43 17.68
CA MET A 295 -0.66 6.87 17.40
C MET A 295 -1.63 7.60 18.32
N LEU A 296 -2.84 7.08 18.53
CA LEU A 296 -3.90 7.78 19.26
C LEU A 296 -3.84 7.57 20.78
N ALA A 297 -3.41 6.39 21.23
CA ALA A 297 -3.27 6.09 22.65
C ALA A 297 -1.83 6.30 23.17
N GLY A 298 -0.82 6.09 22.32
CA GLY A 298 0.59 6.14 22.72
C GLY A 298 1.20 7.54 22.77
N ASP A 299 0.75 8.47 21.92
CA ASP A 299 1.38 9.80 21.77
C ASP A 299 0.72 10.90 22.64
N GLN A 300 -0.05 10.54 23.68
CA GLN A 300 -0.72 11.55 24.51
C GLN A 300 0.28 12.42 25.29
N PRO A 301 0.23 13.76 25.15
CA PRO A 301 1.05 14.65 25.95
C PRO A 301 0.72 14.49 27.44
N ARG A 302 1.75 14.36 28.29
CA ARG A 302 1.61 14.31 29.75
C ARG A 302 0.72 15.47 30.22
N GLY A 303 -0.47 15.15 30.75
CA GLY A 303 -1.39 16.11 31.35
C GLY A 303 -2.67 16.43 30.57
N LYS A 304 -2.85 15.95 29.32
CA LYS A 304 -4.14 16.03 28.61
C LYS A 304 -4.65 14.63 28.28
N GLN A 305 -5.61 14.15 29.06
CA GLN A 305 -6.37 12.95 28.71
C GLN A 305 -7.30 13.28 27.54
N GLN A 306 -6.84 13.09 26.31
CA GLN A 306 -7.73 13.12 25.16
C GLN A 306 -8.53 11.81 25.14
N PRO A 307 -9.84 11.81 24.80
CA PRO A 307 -10.62 10.57 24.70
C PRO A 307 -10.18 9.76 23.47
N TRP A 308 -9.08 9.00 23.62
CA TRP A 308 -8.51 8.18 22.55
C TRP A 308 -9.49 7.10 22.08
N VAL A 309 -10.38 6.62 22.96
CA VAL A 309 -11.45 5.67 22.62
C VAL A 309 -12.40 6.27 21.59
N ALA A 310 -12.84 7.52 21.77
CA ALA A 310 -13.69 8.20 20.79
C ALA A 310 -12.97 8.42 19.46
N SER A 311 -11.69 8.81 19.51
CA SER A 311 -10.85 8.91 18.30
C SER A 311 -10.71 7.57 17.59
N MET A 312 -10.66 6.47 18.34
CA MET A 312 -10.58 5.13 17.81
C MET A 312 -11.88 4.64 17.18
N LEU A 313 -13.02 4.91 17.82
CA LEU A 313 -14.32 4.59 17.24
C LEU A 313 -14.52 5.34 15.92
N LEU A 314 -14.14 6.63 15.88
CA LEU A 314 -14.16 7.40 14.64
C LEU A 314 -13.19 6.81 13.60
N PHE A 315 -11.99 6.42 13.99
CA PHE A 315 -11.02 5.80 13.10
C PHE A 315 -11.55 4.49 12.50
N VAL A 316 -12.13 3.61 13.31
CA VAL A 316 -12.75 2.36 12.85
C VAL A 316 -13.90 2.65 11.88
N ALA A 317 -14.79 3.60 12.22
CA ALA A 317 -15.88 3.99 11.33
C ALA A 317 -15.37 4.51 9.96
N MET A 318 -14.34 5.36 9.96
CA MET A 318 -13.68 5.82 8.73
C MET A 318 -13.03 4.66 7.96
N THR A 319 -12.40 3.72 8.67
CA THR A 319 -11.73 2.58 8.06
C THR A 319 -12.73 1.65 7.36
N VAL A 320 -13.94 1.49 7.90
CA VAL A 320 -15.02 0.71 7.28
C VAL A 320 -15.63 1.43 6.07
N VAL A 321 -15.82 2.75 6.14
CA VAL A 321 -16.52 3.51 5.08
C VAL A 321 -15.58 3.90 3.94
N ALA A 322 -14.37 4.35 4.27
CA ALA A 322 -13.40 4.90 3.33
C ALA A 322 -12.20 3.97 3.08
N GLY A 323 -12.16 2.82 3.74
CA GLY A 323 -11.08 1.84 3.62
C GLY A 323 -9.85 2.14 4.50
N PRO A 324 -8.92 1.16 4.58
CA PRO A 324 -7.74 1.24 5.43
C PRO A 324 -6.69 2.24 4.90
N GLY A 325 -6.63 2.45 3.58
CA GLY A 325 -5.74 3.45 2.99
C GLY A 325 -6.11 4.88 3.40
N ALA A 326 -7.36 5.29 3.14
CA ALA A 326 -7.83 6.64 3.48
C ALA A 326 -7.74 6.96 4.96
N SER A 327 -8.17 6.03 5.83
CA SER A 327 -8.10 6.18 7.28
C SER A 327 -6.66 6.37 7.76
N LEU A 328 -5.70 5.58 7.26
CA LEU A 328 -4.27 5.78 7.54
C LEU A 328 -3.78 7.15 7.05
N ALA A 329 -4.13 7.55 5.83
CA ALA A 329 -3.72 8.84 5.27
C ALA A 329 -4.19 10.02 6.14
N TRP A 330 -5.45 10.00 6.59
CA TRP A 330 -6.00 11.04 7.46
C TRP A 330 -5.44 11.00 8.88
N LEU A 331 -5.11 9.81 9.40
CA LEU A 331 -4.36 9.68 10.64
C LEU A 331 -2.96 10.30 10.51
N LEU A 332 -2.30 10.14 9.37
CA LEU A 332 -1.02 10.80 9.07
C LEU A 332 -1.19 12.31 8.90
N CYS A 333 -2.25 12.81 8.26
CA CYS A 333 -2.58 14.24 8.21
C CYS A 333 -2.67 14.86 9.61
N ARG A 334 -3.38 14.18 10.53
CA ARG A 334 -3.49 14.62 11.93
C ARG A 334 -2.12 14.71 12.58
N ARG A 335 -1.28 13.68 12.42
CA ARG A 335 0.09 13.67 12.93
C ARG A 335 0.91 14.83 12.37
N GLU A 336 0.80 15.15 11.08
CA GLU A 336 1.49 16.29 10.47
C GLU A 336 1.11 17.61 11.14
N GLY A 337 -0.18 17.81 11.41
CA GLY A 337 -0.66 18.99 12.14
C GLY A 337 -0.12 19.07 13.57
N GLU A 338 -0.10 17.96 14.29
CA GLU A 338 0.44 17.87 15.65
C GLU A 338 1.96 18.18 15.68
N MET A 339 2.72 17.69 14.70
CA MET A 339 4.15 17.98 14.56
C MET A 339 4.42 19.45 14.21
N ALA A 340 3.63 20.04 13.31
CA ALA A 340 3.75 21.46 12.97
C ALA A 340 3.46 22.36 14.17
N ALA A 341 2.40 22.06 14.93
CA ALA A 341 2.06 22.79 16.15
C ALA A 341 3.15 22.67 17.22
N ALA A 342 3.71 21.47 17.42
CA ALA A 342 4.80 21.25 18.36
C ALA A 342 6.08 22.00 17.96
N ALA A 343 6.40 22.06 16.66
CA ALA A 343 7.54 22.82 16.15
C ALA A 343 7.36 24.33 16.35
N ALA A 344 6.17 24.87 16.11
CA ALA A 344 5.85 26.28 16.33
C ALA A 344 6.01 26.68 17.81
N LEU A 345 5.45 25.88 18.73
CA LEU A 345 5.59 26.09 20.18
C LEU A 345 7.06 26.05 20.65
N LYS A 346 7.88 25.18 20.07
CA LYS A 346 9.31 25.11 20.38
C LYS A 346 10.04 26.37 19.92
N GLN A 347 9.71 26.89 18.74
CA GLN A 347 10.29 28.15 18.24
C GLN A 347 9.89 29.34 19.11
N GLU A 348 8.62 29.45 19.51
CA GLU A 348 8.14 30.51 20.40
C GLU A 348 8.86 30.49 21.75
N ARG A 349 9.00 29.31 22.38
CA ARG A 349 9.74 29.16 23.64
C ARG A 349 11.22 29.56 23.52
N GLN A 350 11.85 29.24 22.39
CA GLN A 350 13.22 29.66 22.13
C GLN A 350 13.35 31.18 21.96
N GLN A 351 12.35 31.84 21.35
CA GLN A 351 12.34 33.30 21.23
C GLN A 351 12.08 34.00 22.56
N VAL A 352 11.23 33.45 23.42
CA VAL A 352 10.93 34.02 24.75
C VAL A 352 12.09 33.82 25.73
N GLY A 353 12.77 32.67 25.71
CA GLY A 353 13.92 32.40 26.60
C GLY A 353 15.22 33.12 26.23
N LEU A 354 15.24 33.84 25.10
CA LEU A 354 16.35 34.70 24.67
C LEU A 354 16.11 36.19 24.98
N LYS A 355 14.94 36.54 25.52
CA LYS A 355 14.63 37.87 26.06
C LYS A 355 14.74 37.83 27.57
#